data_AF-A0A1D2VBD0-F1
#
_entry.id   AF-A0A1D2VBD0-F1
#
_cell.length_a   1.000
_cell.length_b   1.000
_cell.length_c   1.000
_cell.angle_alpha   90.00
_cell.angle_beta   90.00
_cell.angle_gamma   90.00
#
_symmetry.space_group_name_H-M   'P 1'
#
loop_
_entity.id
_entity.type
_entity.pdbx_description
1 polymer ?
#
loop_
_entity_poly.entity_id
_entity_poly.type
_entity_poly.pdbx_seq_one_letter_code
_entity_poly.pdbx_strand_id
1 'polypeptide(L)' 'MSSWKKAGFSFNKYLAISAETLRSVLKQDLKAEATRRGLTEARATKYSGGFPAETKPLSLSK' A
#
# COMPACT_ATOMS: atom_id res chain seq x y z
N MET A 1 3.24 -23.57 5.83
CA MET A 1 2.52 -22.28 5.74
C MET A 1 3.55 -21.16 5.70
N SER A 2 3.54 -20.33 4.66
CA SER A 2 4.47 -19.22 4.51
C SER A 2 4.33 -18.21 5.66
N SER A 3 5.44 -17.59 6.08
CA SER A 3 5.47 -16.68 7.22
C SER A 3 4.57 -15.45 7.04
N TRP A 4 4.42 -14.95 5.81
CA TRP A 4 3.54 -13.82 5.50
C TRP A 4 2.06 -14.16 5.63
N LYS A 5 1.66 -15.41 5.34
CA LYS A 5 0.28 -15.87 5.51
C LYS A 5 -0.07 -16.00 6.99
N LYS A 6 0.90 -16.41 7.83
CA LYS A 6 0.74 -16.45 9.29
C LYS A 6 0.62 -15.05 9.91
N ALA A 7 1.29 -14.05 9.31
CA ALA A 7 1.22 -12.64 9.74
C ALA A 7 -0.11 -11.94 9.37
N GLY A 8 -1.06 -12.64 8.74
CA GLY A 8 -2.34 -12.05 8.35
C GLY A 8 -2.27 -11.15 7.11
N PHE A 9 -1.14 -11.15 6.38
CA PHE A 9 -1.06 -10.41 5.13
C PHE A 9 -1.87 -11.09 4.03
N SER A 10 -2.67 -10.29 3.32
CA SER A 10 -3.22 -10.70 2.03
C SER A 10 -2.10 -10.81 1.00
N PHE A 11 -2.31 -11.63 -0.03
CA PHE A 11 -1.35 -11.78 -1.12
C PHE A 11 -1.02 -10.44 -1.81
N ASN A 12 -2.03 -9.58 -1.96
CA ASN A 12 -1.87 -8.24 -2.53
C ASN A 12 -0.93 -7.37 -1.67
N LYS A 13 -1.06 -7.43 -0.34
CA LYS A 13 -0.20 -6.67 0.57
C LYS A 13 1.25 -7.18 0.53
N TYR A 14 1.45 -8.49 0.46
CA TYR A 14 2.77 -9.09 0.31
C TYR A 14 3.47 -8.61 -0.97
N LEU A 15 2.79 -8.71 -2.12
CA LEU A 15 3.33 -8.23 -3.40
C LEU A 15 3.63 -6.73 -3.40
N ALA A 16 2.77 -5.91 -2.80
CA ALA A 16 2.98 -4.47 -2.72
C ALA A 16 4.27 -4.12 -1.96
N ILE A 17 4.51 -4.76 -0.80
CA ILE A 17 5.72 -4.57 0.01
C ILE A 17 6.97 -5.04 -0.77
N SER A 18 6.92 -6.22 -1.38
CA SER A 18 8.05 -6.72 -2.18
C SER A 18 8.37 -5.78 -3.35
N ALA A 19 7.36 -5.26 -4.04
CA ALA A 19 7.56 -4.32 -5.14
C ALA A 19 8.11 -2.97 -4.66
N GLU A 20 7.73 -2.48 -3.48
CA GLU A 20 8.32 -1.28 -2.87
C GLU A 20 9.82 -1.47 -2.58
N THR A 21 10.19 -2.61 -1.97
CA THR A 21 11.60 -2.94 -1.72
C THR A 21 12.41 -3.06 -3.01
N LEU A 22 11.83 -3.59 -4.08
CA LEU A 22 12.51 -3.67 -5.37
C LEU A 22 12.74 -2.28 -5.97
N ARG A 23 11.78 -1.36 -5.86
CA ARG A 23 11.93 0.02 -6.37
C ARG A 23 12.97 0.83 -5.62
N SER A 24 13.15 0.57 -4.32
CA SER A 24 14.12 1.31 -3.51
C SER A 24 15.57 1.03 -3.91
N VAL A 25 15.84 -0.17 -4.45
CA VAL A 25 17.18 -0.64 -4.88
C VAL A 25 17.50 -0.37 -6.36
N LEU A 26 16.57 0.21 -7.14
CA LEU A 26 16.85 0.58 -8.53
C LEU A 26 17.88 1.72 -8.63
N LYS A 27 18.59 1.77 -9.77
CA LYS A 27 19.46 2.89 -10.15
C LYS A 27 18.65 4.20 -10.17
N GLN A 28 19.29 5.32 -9.80
CA GLN A 28 18.62 6.61 -9.60
C GLN A 28 17.80 7.06 -10.82
N ASP A 29 18.32 6.84 -12.03
CA ASP A 29 17.66 7.20 -13.29
C ASP A 29 16.30 6.54 -13.48
N LEU A 30 16.15 5.30 -13.00
CA LEU A 30 14.92 4.51 -13.11
C LEU A 30 14.06 4.60 -11.85
N LYS A 31 14.65 5.01 -10.72
CA LYS A 31 14.00 5.10 -9.43
C LYS A 31 12.95 6.21 -9.38
N ALA A 32 13.20 7.33 -10.04
CA ALA A 32 12.28 8.48 -10.05
C ALA A 32 10.90 8.09 -10.58
N GLU A 33 10.85 7.48 -11.76
CA GLU A 33 9.59 7.05 -12.38
C GLU A 33 8.96 5.86 -11.65
N ALA A 34 9.78 4.93 -11.15
CA ALA A 34 9.29 3.78 -10.41
C ALA A 34 8.61 4.17 -9.07
N THR A 35 9.15 5.18 -8.37
CA THR A 35 8.66 5.61 -7.05
C THR A 35 7.26 6.22 -7.11
N ARG A 36 6.90 6.87 -8.23
CA ARG A 36 5.56 7.45 -8.44
C ARG A 36 4.43 6.42 -8.29
N ARG A 37 4.69 5.15 -8.64
CA ARG A 37 3.71 4.06 -8.55
C ARG A 37 3.37 3.65 -7.10
N GLY A 38 4.22 4.00 -6.14
CA GLY A 38 4.01 3.69 -4.72
C GLY A 38 3.26 4.78 -3.96
N LEU A 39 3.06 5.96 -4.55
CA LEU A 39 2.36 7.07 -3.92
C LEU A 39 0.85 6.87 -4.05
N THR A 40 0.13 6.92 -2.93
CA THR A 40 -1.34 6.84 -2.90
C THR A 40 -1.86 7.86 -1.89
N GLU A 41 -2.61 8.84 -2.38
CA GLU A 41 -3.25 9.88 -1.56
C GLU A 41 -4.77 9.66 -1.42
N ALA A 42 -5.25 8.46 -1.78
CA ALA A 42 -6.66 8.13 -1.70
C ALA A 42 -7.17 8.31 -0.26
N ARG A 43 -8.44 8.67 -0.12
CA ARG A 43 -9.13 8.73 1.17
C ARG A 43 -10.26 7.72 1.14
N ALA A 44 -10.37 6.92 2.20
CA ALA A 44 -11.41 5.93 2.34
C ALA A 44 -12.41 6.37 3.40
N THR A 45 -13.68 6.46 2.99
CA THR A 45 -14.80 6.74 3.88
C THR A 45 -15.64 5.48 3.96
N LYS A 46 -15.78 4.93 5.17
CA LYS A 46 -16.66 3.78 5.39
C LYS A 46 -18.09 4.30 5.55
N TYR A 47 -19.02 3.80 4.75
CA TYR A 47 -20.44 4.09 4.92
C TYR A 47 -21.09 2.96 5.71
N SER A 48 -21.84 3.28 6.76
CA SER A 48 -22.64 2.30 7.51
C SER A 48 -24.02 2.89 7.80
N GLY A 49 -25.08 2.23 7.34
CA GLY A 49 -26.46 2.67 7.60
C GLY A 49 -26.87 3.98 6.91
N GLY A 50 -26.21 4.37 5.82
CA GLY A 50 -26.58 5.54 5.02
C GLY A 50 -25.87 6.85 5.38
N PHE A 51 -25.10 6.89 6.48
CA PHE A 51 -24.27 8.05 6.84
C PHE A 51 -22.79 7.76 6.58
N PRO A 52 -22.02 8.74 6.06
CA PRO A 52 -20.57 8.62 5.94
C PRO A 52 -19.94 8.62 7.34
N ALA A 53 -19.12 7.61 7.65
CA ALA A 53 -18.24 7.65 8.82
C ALA A 53 -17.06 8.62 8.58
N GLU A 54 -16.18 8.74 9.57
CA GLU A 54 -14.97 9.58 9.46
C GLU A 54 -14.12 9.19 8.24
N THR A 55 -13.83 10.17 7.38
CA THR A 55 -12.94 10.02 6.22
C THR A 55 -11.53 9.79 6.70
N LYS A 56 -11.01 8.57 6.55
CA LYS A 56 -9.62 8.24 6.88
C LYS A 56 -8.76 8.34 5.63
N PRO A 57 -7.58 8.97 5.69
CA PRO A 57 -6.63 8.85 4.60
C PRO A 57 -6.29 7.37 4.42
N LEU A 58 -6.33 6.89 3.18
CA LEU A 58 -5.75 5.61 2.77
C LEU A 58 -4.23 5.79 2.59
N SER A 59 -3.59 6.53 3.50
CA SER A 59 -2.14 6.47 3.58
C SER A 59 -1.79 5.07 4.06
N LEU A 60 -0.75 4.50 3.47
CA LEU A 60 -0.05 3.35 4.04
C LEU A 60 0.28 3.72 5.49
N SER A 61 -0.52 3.26 6.45
CA SER A 61 -0.14 3.30 7.86
C SER A 61 1.24 2.66 7.92
N LYS A 62 2.22 3.45 8.37
CA LYS A 62 3.48 2.91 8.84
C LYS A 62 3.21 1.87 9.93
#